data_AF-A0A0D0ACQ9-F1
#
_entry.id   AF-A0A0D0ACQ9-F1
#
_cell.length_a   1.000
_cell.length_b   1.000
_cell.length_c   1.000
_cell.angle_alpha   90.00
_cell.angle_beta   90.00
_cell.angle_gamma   90.00
#
_symmetry.space_group_name_H-M   'P 1'
#
loop_
_entity.id
_entity.type
_entity.pdbx_description
1 polymer ?
#
loop_
_entity_poly.entity_id
_entity_poly.type
_entity_poly.pdbx_seq_one_letter_code
_entity_poly.pdbx_strand_id
1 'polypeptide(L)'
;EALTSIHTLTAELLALTDNLGLTDADFIKFHSEERLYLDSLKTPPPKELLQIRYVEVLDELAEQQSEWDLAREAGNQALTTIPVGDLNQILAALSQARIRVDCTYAKLQNAEALTAHVEMQLQVEEWWAIGDDTYNKYKQETSLRQYRIALDELERLVVM
;
A
#
# COMPACT_ATOMS: atom_id res chain seq x y z
N GLU A 1 -10.82 -41.69 28.30
CA GLU A 1 -11.14 -40.28 28.03
C GLU A 1 -11.07 -39.96 26.54
N ALA A 2 -9.94 -40.13 25.84
CA ALA A 2 -9.89 -39.85 24.39
C ALA A 2 -10.86 -40.70 23.54
N LEU A 3 -10.98 -42.01 23.82
CA LEU A 3 -11.88 -42.91 23.08
C LEU A 3 -13.37 -42.61 23.29
N THR A 4 -13.73 -42.17 24.50
CA THR A 4 -15.10 -41.77 24.83
C THR A 4 -15.47 -40.46 24.11
N SER A 5 -14.54 -39.51 24.04
CA SER A 5 -14.72 -38.26 23.29
C SER A 5 -14.83 -38.50 21.78
N ILE A 6 -14.05 -39.43 21.23
CA ILE A 6 -14.16 -39.81 19.80
C ILE A 6 -15.54 -40.40 19.52
N HIS A 7 -16.02 -41.31 20.36
CA HIS A 7 -17.34 -41.91 20.17
C HIS A 7 -18.49 -40.91 20.26
N THR A 8 -18.45 -39.97 21.21
CA THR A 8 -19.48 -38.92 21.33
C THR A 8 -19.45 -37.99 20.12
N LEU A 9 -18.26 -37.55 19.69
CA LEU A 9 -18.11 -36.70 18.50
C LEU A 9 -18.57 -37.40 17.21
N THR A 10 -18.35 -38.71 17.11
CA THR A 10 -18.80 -39.49 15.94
C THR A 10 -20.32 -39.62 15.89
N ALA A 11 -20.96 -39.81 17.05
CA ALA A 11 -22.41 -39.88 17.17
C ALA A 11 -23.08 -38.52 16.89
N GLU A 12 -22.47 -37.43 17.38
CA GLU A 12 -22.93 -36.05 17.11
C GLU A 12 -22.76 -35.68 15.64
N LEU A 13 -21.65 -36.06 15.00
CA LEU A 13 -21.43 -35.87 13.58
C LEU A 13 -22.48 -36.60 12.75
N LEU A 14 -22.76 -37.88 13.06
CA LEU A 14 -23.78 -38.66 12.37
C LEU A 14 -25.19 -38.04 12.50
N ALA A 15 -25.54 -37.56 13.71
CA ALA A 15 -26.80 -36.88 13.94
C ALA A 15 -26.90 -35.56 13.17
N LEU A 16 -25.79 -34.82 13.04
CA LEU A 16 -25.75 -33.58 12.27
C LEU A 16 -25.80 -33.83 10.76
N THR A 17 -25.12 -34.86 10.25
CA THR A 17 -25.16 -35.23 8.83
C THR A 17 -26.55 -35.68 8.40
N ASP A 18 -27.23 -36.49 9.22
CA ASP A 18 -28.62 -36.92 8.94
C ASP A 18 -29.60 -35.75 8.97
N ASN A 19 -29.48 -34.84 9.95
CA ASN A 19 -30.36 -33.68 10.07
C ASN A 19 -30.19 -32.67 8.93
N LEU A 20 -28.97 -32.53 8.40
CA LEU A 20 -28.64 -31.59 7.33
C LEU A 20 -28.71 -32.23 5.93
N GLY A 21 -28.96 -33.55 5.84
CA GLY A 21 -28.98 -34.28 4.59
C GLY A 21 -27.63 -34.29 3.87
N LEU A 22 -26.54 -34.18 4.62
CA LEU A 22 -25.18 -34.10 4.09
C LEU A 22 -24.57 -35.49 3.97
N THR A 23 -23.93 -35.72 2.84
CA THR A 23 -23.15 -36.94 2.59
C THR A 23 -21.66 -36.67 2.75
N ASP A 24 -20.86 -37.73 2.96
CA ASP A 24 -19.40 -37.61 3.00
C ASP A 24 -18.82 -36.93 1.74
N ALA A 25 -19.49 -37.05 0.60
CA ALA A 25 -19.13 -36.37 -0.64
C ALA A 25 -19.30 -34.84 -0.57
N ASP A 26 -20.26 -34.34 0.22
CA ASP A 26 -20.49 -32.92 0.42
C ASP A 26 -19.37 -32.28 1.25
N PHE A 27 -18.79 -33.00 2.21
CA PHE A 27 -17.63 -32.51 2.95
C PHE A 27 -16.39 -32.35 2.05
N ILE A 28 -16.17 -33.29 1.12
CA ILE A 28 -15.09 -33.19 0.14
C ILE A 28 -15.32 -31.99 -0.77
N LYS A 29 -16.57 -31.77 -1.19
CA LYS A 29 -16.95 -30.63 -2.01
C LYS A 29 -16.76 -29.31 -1.25
N PHE A 30 -17.26 -29.18 -0.03
CA PHE A 30 -17.08 -27.99 0.80
C PHE A 30 -15.60 -27.71 1.06
N HIS A 31 -14.79 -28.74 1.29
CA HIS A 31 -13.36 -28.56 1.45
C HIS A 31 -12.67 -28.07 0.15
N SER A 32 -13.12 -28.53 -1.01
CA SER A 32 -12.62 -28.03 -2.30
C SER A 32 -13.06 -26.58 -2.56
N GLU A 33 -14.30 -26.24 -2.21
CA GLU A 33 -14.86 -24.89 -2.36
C GLU A 33 -14.22 -23.90 -1.39
N GLU A 34 -13.97 -24.32 -0.15
CA GLU A 34 -13.22 -23.57 0.85
C GLU A 34 -11.79 -23.30 0.39
N ARG A 35 -11.09 -24.32 -0.16
CA ARG A 35 -9.76 -24.11 -0.73
C ARG A 35 -9.76 -23.13 -1.90
N LEU A 36 -10.72 -23.25 -2.81
CA LEU A 36 -10.86 -22.31 -3.94
C LEU A 36 -11.19 -20.89 -3.46
N TYR A 37 -12.04 -20.76 -2.45
CA TYR A 37 -12.37 -19.49 -1.84
C TYR A 37 -11.15 -18.86 -1.16
N LEU A 38 -10.42 -19.63 -0.36
CA LEU A 38 -9.18 -19.18 0.28
C LEU A 38 -8.10 -18.84 -0.74
N ASP A 39 -7.97 -19.60 -1.83
CA ASP A 39 -7.05 -19.28 -2.93
C ASP A 39 -7.45 -17.99 -3.66
N SER A 40 -8.75 -17.75 -3.85
CA SER A 40 -9.25 -16.50 -4.44
C SER A 40 -9.00 -15.28 -3.55
N LEU A 41 -8.89 -15.48 -2.23
CA LEU A 41 -8.57 -14.45 -1.24
C LEU A 41 -7.06 -14.14 -1.15
N LYS A 42 -6.18 -15.03 -1.63
CA LYS A 42 -4.71 -14.81 -1.60
C LYS A 42 -4.26 -13.70 -2.54
N THR A 43 -5.03 -13.42 -3.59
CA THR A 43 -4.70 -12.35 -4.55
C THR A 43 -5.75 -11.25 -4.48
N PRO A 44 -5.45 -10.08 -3.88
CA PRO A 44 -6.36 -8.96 -3.96
C PRO A 44 -6.63 -8.61 -5.44
N PRO A 45 -7.86 -8.18 -5.78
CA PRO A 45 -8.22 -7.81 -7.15
C PRO A 45 -7.19 -6.82 -7.72
N PRO A 46 -6.76 -7.01 -8.99
CA PRO A 46 -5.73 -6.16 -9.59
C PRO A 46 -6.11 -4.68 -9.60
N LYS A 47 -7.41 -4.37 -9.61
CA LYS A 47 -7.93 -3.00 -9.51
C LYS A 47 -7.72 -2.38 -8.12
N GLU A 48 -7.88 -3.14 -7.05
CA GLU A 48 -7.64 -2.66 -5.68
C GLU A 48 -6.15 -2.43 -5.43
N LEU A 49 -5.30 -3.29 -5.99
CA LEU A 49 -3.84 -3.09 -5.97
C LEU A 49 -3.42 -1.80 -6.67
N LEU A 50 -4.01 -1.51 -7.83
CA LEU A 50 -3.75 -0.27 -8.56
C LEU A 50 -4.25 0.96 -7.80
N GLN A 51 -5.40 0.87 -7.13
CA GLN A 51 -5.94 1.96 -6.29
C GLN A 51 -5.07 2.23 -5.05
N ILE A 52 -4.59 1.17 -4.39
CA ILE A 52 -3.61 1.29 -3.30
C ILE A 52 -2.32 1.93 -3.83
N ARG A 53 -1.82 1.46 -4.98
CA ARG A 53 -0.63 2.03 -5.61
C ARG A 53 -0.82 3.50 -5.98
N TYR A 54 -2.01 3.88 -6.43
CA TYR A 54 -2.31 5.28 -6.74
C TYR A 54 -2.22 6.17 -5.51
N VAL A 55 -2.77 5.74 -4.36
CA VAL A 55 -2.64 6.48 -3.10
C VAL A 55 -1.18 6.62 -2.66
N GLU A 56 -0.37 5.58 -2.79
CA GLU A 56 1.08 5.65 -2.51
C GLU A 56 1.79 6.68 -3.38
N VAL A 57 1.50 6.68 -4.69
CA VAL A 57 2.15 7.61 -5.63
C VAL A 57 1.66 9.05 -5.41
N LEU A 58 0.41 9.26 -4.97
CA LEU A 58 -0.08 10.57 -4.54
C LEU A 58 0.64 11.08 -3.28
N ASP A 59 0.90 10.19 -2.31
CA ASP A 59 1.67 10.54 -1.10
C ASP A 59 3.13 10.90 -1.47
N GLU A 60 3.76 10.13 -2.37
CA GLU A 60 5.09 10.44 -2.90
C GLU A 60 5.12 11.79 -3.63
N LEU A 61 4.11 12.08 -4.47
CA LEU A 61 4.00 13.35 -5.17
C LEU A 61 3.88 14.54 -4.20
N ALA A 62 3.05 14.41 -3.16
CA ALA A 62 2.90 15.45 -2.14
C ALA A 62 4.22 15.71 -1.38
N GLU A 63 4.97 14.65 -1.05
CA GLU A 63 6.28 14.77 -0.42
C GLU A 63 7.29 15.48 -1.35
N GLN A 64 7.34 15.08 -2.63
CA GLN A 64 8.25 15.71 -3.61
C GLN A 64 7.89 17.18 -3.88
N GLN A 65 6.60 17.54 -3.87
CA GLN A 65 6.17 18.94 -3.96
C GLN A 65 6.69 19.76 -2.78
N SER A 66 6.54 19.24 -1.55
CA SER A 66 7.06 19.91 -0.36
C SER A 66 8.59 20.02 -0.37
N GLU A 67 9.31 18.99 -0.81
CA GLU A 67 10.78 19.04 -0.93
C GLU A 67 11.22 20.12 -1.94
N TRP A 68 10.53 20.21 -3.07
CA TRP A 68 10.82 21.20 -4.10
C TRP A 68 10.54 22.63 -3.61
N ASP A 69 9.42 22.85 -2.91
CA ASP A 69 9.11 24.16 -2.35
C ASP A 69 10.17 24.61 -1.33
N LEU A 70 10.59 23.72 -0.44
CA LEU A 70 11.69 24.00 0.50
C LEU A 70 13.02 24.28 -0.22
N ALA A 71 13.35 23.52 -1.26
CA ALA A 71 14.57 23.75 -2.05
C ALA A 71 14.51 25.08 -2.80
N ARG A 72 13.35 25.44 -3.34
CA ARG A 72 13.09 26.71 -4.03
C ARG A 72 13.19 27.88 -3.08
N GLU A 73 12.59 27.80 -1.89
CA GLU A 73 12.71 28.81 -0.84
C GLU A 73 14.16 28.99 -0.40
N ALA A 74 14.90 27.90 -0.17
CA ALA A 74 16.31 27.95 0.18
C ALA A 74 17.16 28.59 -0.93
N GLY A 75 16.87 28.28 -2.20
CA GLY A 75 17.51 28.91 -3.36
C GLY A 75 17.22 30.42 -3.44
N ASN A 76 15.96 30.82 -3.23
CA ASN A 76 15.57 32.23 -3.20
C ASN A 76 16.21 32.99 -2.03
N GLN A 77 16.32 32.36 -0.86
CA GLN A 77 17.04 32.92 0.29
C GLN A 77 18.53 33.09 -0.04
N ALA A 78 19.16 32.13 -0.68
CA ALA A 78 20.57 32.24 -1.09
C ALA A 78 20.83 33.39 -2.09
N LEU A 79 19.83 33.75 -2.92
CA LEU A 79 19.91 34.87 -3.87
C LEU A 79 19.58 36.24 -3.25
N THR A 80 18.73 36.28 -2.22
CA THR A 80 18.27 37.51 -1.57
C THR A 80 19.12 37.93 -0.38
N THR A 81 19.75 36.97 0.30
CA THR A 81 20.67 37.26 1.38
C THR A 81 21.96 37.80 0.77
N ILE A 82 22.27 39.08 0.98
CA ILE A 82 23.53 39.68 0.51
C ILE A 82 24.68 38.89 1.17
N PRO A 83 25.44 38.09 0.42
CA PRO A 83 26.46 37.29 1.04
C PRO A 83 27.66 38.17 1.35
N VAL A 84 27.91 38.41 2.63
CA VAL A 84 29.12 39.07 3.12
C VAL A 84 30.18 37.98 3.33
N GLY A 85 31.07 37.77 2.36
CA GLY A 85 32.06 36.69 2.43
C GLY A 85 32.97 36.57 1.20
N ASP A 86 33.83 35.53 1.20
CA ASP A 86 34.72 35.19 0.08
C ASP A 86 33.92 34.75 -1.16
N LEU A 87 34.25 35.29 -2.33
CA LEU A 87 33.55 35.08 -3.59
C LEU A 87 33.47 33.59 -3.96
N ASN A 88 34.48 32.79 -3.61
CA ASN A 88 34.49 31.35 -3.87
C ASN A 88 33.42 30.60 -3.04
N GLN A 89 33.22 31.00 -1.78
CA GLN A 89 32.23 30.39 -0.90
C GLN A 89 30.81 30.71 -1.35
N ILE A 90 30.60 31.93 -1.85
CA ILE A 90 29.33 32.40 -2.41
C ILE A 90 28.98 31.61 -3.66
N LEU A 91 29.94 31.46 -4.57
CA LEU A 91 29.75 30.72 -5.82
C LEU A 91 29.50 29.23 -5.55
N ALA A 92 30.21 28.64 -4.57
CA ALA A 92 29.95 27.28 -4.12
C ALA A 92 28.52 27.12 -3.56
N ALA A 93 28.09 28.00 -2.66
CA ALA A 93 26.73 27.96 -2.08
C ALA A 93 25.63 28.12 -3.14
N LEU A 94 25.81 29.03 -4.10
CA LEU A 94 24.89 29.22 -5.22
C LEU A 94 24.83 28.00 -6.14
N SER A 95 25.99 27.39 -6.45
CA SER A 95 26.03 26.17 -7.26
C SER A 95 25.33 25.01 -6.57
N GLN A 96 25.49 24.87 -5.25
CA GLN A 96 24.83 23.83 -4.46
C GLN A 96 23.31 24.06 -4.38
N ALA A 97 22.88 25.31 -4.17
CA ALA A 97 21.46 25.66 -4.18
C ALA A 97 20.81 25.35 -5.54
N ARG A 98 21.49 25.71 -6.64
CA ARG A 98 21.04 25.37 -7.99
C ARG A 98 20.92 23.87 -8.20
N ILE A 99 21.97 23.10 -7.89
CA ILE A 99 21.96 21.63 -8.02
C ILE A 99 20.80 21.03 -7.21
N ARG A 100 20.58 21.52 -5.99
CA ARG A 100 19.48 21.05 -5.15
C ARG A 100 18.12 21.31 -5.77
N VAL A 101 17.87 22.52 -6.28
CA VAL A 101 16.63 22.87 -6.98
C VAL A 101 16.44 21.99 -8.21
N ASP A 102 17.45 21.89 -9.07
CA ASP A 102 17.40 21.08 -10.29
C ASP A 102 17.11 19.59 -9.98
N CYS A 103 17.76 19.04 -8.95
CA CYS A 103 17.52 17.67 -8.51
C CYS A 103 16.10 17.46 -7.96
N THR A 104 15.63 18.34 -7.08
CA THR A 104 14.27 18.24 -6.52
C THR A 104 13.19 18.41 -7.59
N TYR A 105 13.43 19.28 -8.58
CA TYR A 105 12.51 19.47 -9.69
C TYR A 105 12.44 18.23 -10.59
N ALA A 106 13.58 17.59 -10.87
CA ALA A 106 13.60 16.33 -11.63
C ALA A 106 12.85 15.20 -10.90
N LYS A 107 12.98 15.11 -9.57
CA LYS A 107 12.21 14.15 -8.77
C LYS A 107 10.70 14.43 -8.85
N LEU A 108 10.30 15.69 -8.71
CA LEU A 108 8.90 16.10 -8.84
C LEU A 108 8.34 15.70 -10.20
N GLN A 109 9.05 15.99 -11.28
CA GLN A 109 8.63 15.62 -12.64
C GLN A 109 8.49 14.10 -12.81
N ASN A 110 9.37 13.32 -12.20
CA ASN A 110 9.26 11.86 -12.22
C ASN A 110 8.03 11.37 -11.44
N ALA A 111 7.75 11.98 -10.27
CA ALA A 111 6.56 11.65 -9.48
C ALA A 111 5.27 12.01 -10.24
N GLU A 112 5.23 13.17 -10.91
CA GLU A 112 4.12 13.58 -11.79
C GLU A 112 3.93 12.63 -12.98
N ALA A 113 5.02 12.14 -13.58
CA ALA A 113 4.93 11.15 -14.65
C ALA A 113 4.39 9.80 -14.14
N LEU A 114 4.77 9.40 -12.93
CA LEU A 114 4.29 8.18 -12.28
C LEU A 114 2.81 8.29 -11.91
N THR A 115 2.34 9.41 -11.37
CA THR A 115 0.91 9.62 -11.10
C THR A 115 0.11 9.53 -12.39
N ALA A 116 0.51 10.26 -13.44
CA ALA A 116 -0.17 10.23 -14.73
C ALA A 116 -0.22 8.81 -15.35
N HIS A 117 0.83 8.01 -15.17
CA HIS A 117 0.86 6.62 -15.64
C HIS A 117 -0.18 5.75 -14.91
N VAL A 118 -0.25 5.87 -13.58
CA VAL A 118 -1.20 5.09 -12.77
C VAL A 118 -2.64 5.56 -12.98
N GLU A 119 -2.86 6.86 -13.19
CA GLU A 119 -4.17 7.42 -13.57
C GLU A 119 -4.67 6.84 -14.89
N MET A 120 -3.79 6.77 -15.90
CA MET A 120 -4.10 6.16 -17.19
C MET A 120 -4.51 4.68 -17.04
N GLN A 121 -3.83 3.94 -16.15
CA GLN A 121 -4.16 2.53 -15.89
C GLN A 121 -5.50 2.36 -15.16
N LEU A 122 -5.85 3.28 -14.27
CA LEU A 122 -7.10 3.23 -13.51
C LEU A 122 -8.31 3.81 -14.27
N GLN A 123 -8.08 4.52 -15.38
CA GLN A 123 -9.11 5.25 -16.15
C GLN A 123 -9.93 6.19 -15.25
N VAL A 124 -9.25 6.87 -14.33
CA VAL A 124 -9.89 7.79 -13.39
C VAL A 124 -10.15 9.12 -14.11
N GLU A 125 -11.42 9.52 -14.20
CA GLU A 125 -11.84 10.79 -14.82
C GLU A 125 -11.70 12.00 -13.88
N GLU A 126 -11.71 11.78 -12.56
CA GLU A 126 -11.58 12.83 -11.55
C GLU A 126 -10.41 12.56 -10.59
N TRP A 127 -9.50 13.52 -10.49
CA TRP A 127 -8.39 13.49 -9.55
C TRP A 127 -8.89 13.27 -8.12
N TRP A 128 -8.29 12.31 -7.41
CA TRP A 128 -8.58 12.11 -5.99
C TRP A 128 -7.92 13.25 -5.22
N ALA A 129 -8.71 14.06 -4.52
CA ALA A 129 -8.14 15.09 -3.66
C ALA A 129 -7.54 14.42 -2.40
N ILE A 130 -6.40 14.93 -1.95
CA ILE A 130 -5.80 14.53 -0.67
C ILE A 130 -6.82 14.88 0.43
N GLY A 131 -7.41 13.85 1.05
CA GLY A 131 -8.45 13.98 2.07
C GLY A 131 -9.85 13.54 1.64
N ASP A 132 -10.07 13.16 0.38
CA ASP A 132 -11.33 12.55 -0.04
C ASP A 132 -11.60 11.22 0.67
N ASP A 133 -12.88 10.87 0.81
CA ASP A 133 -13.33 9.63 1.44
C ASP A 133 -12.74 8.37 0.75
N THR A 134 -12.56 8.42 -0.57
CA THR A 134 -11.93 7.35 -1.36
C THR A 134 -10.45 7.22 -1.01
N TYR A 135 -9.72 8.34 -0.99
CA TYR A 135 -8.31 8.38 -0.60
C TYR A 135 -8.12 7.86 0.83
N ASN A 136 -8.93 8.30 1.79
CA ASN A 136 -8.84 7.88 3.19
C ASN A 136 -9.12 6.38 3.36
N LYS A 137 -10.11 5.85 2.64
CA LYS A 137 -10.43 4.41 2.65
C LYS A 137 -9.24 3.58 2.16
N TYR A 138 -8.66 3.93 1.03
CA TYR A 138 -7.53 3.17 0.48
C TYR A 138 -6.25 3.37 1.30
N LYS A 139 -6.05 4.54 1.92
CA LYS A 139 -4.96 4.76 2.88
C LYS A 139 -5.07 3.86 4.11
N GLN A 140 -6.28 3.68 4.65
CA GLN A 140 -6.53 2.73 5.72
C GLN A 140 -6.28 1.28 5.26
N GLU A 141 -6.75 0.90 4.07
CA GLU A 141 -6.48 -0.42 3.49
C GLU A 141 -4.98 -0.69 3.30
N THR A 142 -4.20 0.31 2.86
CA THR A 142 -2.73 0.20 2.76
C THR A 142 -2.11 -0.12 4.12
N SER A 143 -2.52 0.59 5.18
CA SER A 143 -2.00 0.35 6.54
C SER A 143 -2.40 -1.03 7.09
N LEU A 144 -3.64 -1.46 6.84
CA LEU A 144 -4.13 -2.79 7.22
C LEU A 144 -3.42 -3.90 6.46
N ARG A 145 -3.09 -3.67 5.19
CA ARG A 145 -2.32 -4.62 4.38
C ARG A 145 -0.91 -4.79 4.93
N GLN A 146 -0.22 -3.71 5.27
CA GLN A 146 1.10 -3.78 5.91
C GLN A 146 1.03 -4.56 7.22
N TYR A 147 -0.02 -4.34 8.02
CA TYR A 147 -0.25 -5.12 9.24
C TYR A 147 -0.48 -6.61 8.95
N ARG A 148 -1.30 -6.96 7.95
CA ARG A 148 -1.54 -8.36 7.54
C ARG A 148 -0.27 -9.04 7.05
N ILE A 149 0.56 -8.35 6.26
CA ILE A 149 1.85 -8.88 5.81
C ILE A 149 2.78 -9.12 7.00
N ALA A 150 2.87 -8.17 7.93
CA ALA A 150 3.67 -8.33 9.14
C ALA A 150 3.15 -9.48 10.02
N LEU A 151 1.83 -9.67 10.09
CA LEU A 151 1.20 -10.79 10.80
C LEU A 151 1.55 -12.13 10.13
N ASP A 152 1.41 -12.23 8.80
CA ASP A 152 1.78 -13.42 8.03
C ASP A 152 3.27 -13.77 8.21
N GLU A 153 4.15 -12.77 8.25
CA GLU A 153 5.58 -12.96 8.53
C GLU A 153 5.84 -13.47 9.94
N LEU A 154 5.11 -12.95 10.94
CA LEU A 154 5.18 -13.43 12.32
C LEU A 154 4.64 -14.86 12.46
N GLU A 155 3.52 -15.18 11.82
CA GLU A 155 2.97 -16.53 11.79
C GLU A 155 3.96 -17.51 11.13
N ARG A 156 4.62 -17.11 10.03
CA ARG A 156 5.67 -17.91 9.40
C ARG A 156 6.85 -18.19 10.33
N LEU A 157 7.19 -17.25 11.22
CA LEU A 157 8.27 -17.42 12.20
C LEU A 157 7.87 -18.30 13.39
N VAL A 158 6.59 -18.33 13.77
CA VAL A 158 6.07 -19.10 14.92
C VAL A 158 5.67 -20.53 14.54
N VAL A 159 5.28 -20.77 13.29
CA VAL A 159 4.83 -22.09 12.80
C VAL A 159 6.02 -22.95 12.27
N MET A 160 7.26 -22.62 12.62
CA MET A 160 8.41 -23.53 12.43
C MET A 160 8.48 -24.61 13.52
#